data_AF-A0A3C0VWI5-F1
#
_entry.id   AF-A0A3C0VWI5-F1
#
_cell.length_a   1.000
_cell.length_b   1.000
_cell.length_c   1.000
_cell.angle_alpha   90.00
_cell.angle_beta   90.00
_cell.angle_gamma   90.00
#
_symmetry.space_group_name_H-M   'P 1'
#
loop_
_entity.id
_entity.type
_entity.pdbx_description
1 polymer ?
#
loop_
_entity_poly.entity_id
_entity_poly.type
_entity_poly.pdbx_seq_one_letter_code
_entity_poly.pdbx_strand_id
1 'polypeptide(L)' 'MKFIEKLKFNDDGLVPAIVQEEGTGRVVMMAWMNDASLKSTIETGKTHFWS' A
#
# COMPACT_ATOMS: atom_id res chain seq x y z
N MET A 1 -8.18 13.04 -1.64
CA MET A 1 -7.75 11.69 -2.10
C MET A 1 -8.80 10.68 -1.64
N LYS A 2 -9.96 10.63 -2.33
CA LYS A 2 -11.15 9.87 -1.88
C LYS A 2 -10.96 8.35 -1.73
N PHE A 3 -9.86 7.81 -2.26
CA PHE A 3 -9.54 6.39 -2.16
C PHE A 3 -9.01 6.01 -0.77
N ILE A 4 -8.00 6.73 -0.26
CA ILE A 4 -7.33 6.40 1.01
C ILE A 4 -8.31 6.51 2.18
N GLU A 5 -9.21 7.49 2.15
CA GLU A 5 -10.26 7.71 3.15
C GLU A 5 -11.24 6.52 3.28
N LYS A 6 -11.31 5.62 2.30
CA LYS A 6 -12.16 4.42 2.34
C LYS A 6 -11.43 3.17 2.86
N LEU A 7 -10.12 3.25 3.09
CA LEU A 7 -9.33 2.12 3.57
C LEU A 7 -9.55 1.94 5.07
N LYS A 8 -9.65 0.68 5.49
CA LYS A 8 -9.67 0.33 6.91
C LYS A 8 -8.24 0.06 7.37
N PHE A 9 -7.72 0.95 8.18
CA PHE A 9 -6.45 0.76 8.87
C PHE A 9 -6.66 -0.10 10.13
N ASN A 10 -5.61 -0.79 10.56
CA ASN A 10 -5.57 -1.45 11.86
C ASN A 10 -5.35 -0.44 13.00
N ASP A 11 -5.26 -0.92 14.23
CA ASP A 11 -5.10 -0.07 15.43
C ASP A 11 -3.78 0.73 15.44
N ASP A 12 -2.77 0.27 14.68
CA ASP A 12 -1.48 0.95 14.50
C ASP A 12 -1.50 1.98 13.34
N GLY A 13 -2.64 2.17 12.66
CA GLY A 13 -2.74 3.07 11.51
C GLY A 13 -2.12 2.51 10.23
N LEU A 14 -2.02 1.18 10.10
CA LEU A 14 -1.41 0.47 8.98
C LEU A 14 -2.43 -0.35 8.17
N VAL A 15 -2.14 -0.52 6.88
CA VAL A 15 -2.87 -1.41 5.96
C VAL A 15 -1.89 -2.43 5.36
N PRO A 16 -2.28 -3.71 5.20
CA PRO A 16 -1.44 -4.68 4.52
C PRO A 16 -1.46 -4.40 3.00
N ALA A 17 -0.28 -4.41 2.39
CA ALA A 17 -0.07 -4.26 0.97
C ALA A 17 0.51 -5.55 0.39
N ILE A 18 -0.21 -6.17 -0.54
CA ILE A 18 0.24 -7.35 -1.27
C ILE A 18 0.74 -6.88 -2.64
N VAL A 19 2.02 -7.13 -2.93
CA VAL A 19 2.59 -6.81 -4.25
C VAL A 19 2.55 -8.06 -5.11
N GLN A 20 2.03 -7.88 -6.31
CA GLN A 20 1.85 -8.93 -7.29
C GLN A 20 2.56 -8.55 -8.58
N GLU A 21 3.17 -9.54 -9.23
CA GLU A 21 3.74 -9.39 -10.56
C GLU A 21 2.62 -9.20 -11.58
N GLU A 22 2.74 -8.14 -12.39
CA GLU A 22 1.81 -7.87 -13.48
C GLU A 22 1.85 -9.02 -14.50
N GLY A 23 0.70 -9.44 -15.01
CA GLY A 23 0.57 -10.47 -16.04
C GLY A 23 0.47 -11.90 -15.48
N THR A 24 1.38 -12.32 -14.59
CA THR A 24 1.34 -13.68 -14.01
C THR A 24 0.39 -13.78 -12.83
N GLY A 25 0.17 -12.69 -12.11
CA GLY A 25 -0.56 -12.71 -10.85
C GLY A 25 0.22 -13.36 -9.70
N ARG A 26 1.53 -13.56 -9.83
CA ARG A 26 2.35 -14.13 -8.76
C ARG A 26 2.51 -13.12 -7.62
N VAL A 27 2.19 -13.51 -6.39
CA VAL A 27 2.49 -12.71 -5.19
C VAL A 27 3.99 -12.71 -4.96
N VAL A 28 4.58 -11.52 -4.85
CA VAL A 28 6.04 -11.33 -4.72
C VAL A 28 6.42 -10.93 -3.30
N MET A 29 5.57 -10.15 -2.63
CA MET A 29 5.81 -9.70 -1.25
C MET A 29 4.52 -9.25 -0.55
N MET A 30 4.58 -9.23 0.77
CA MET A 30 3.63 -8.54 1.64
C MET A 30 4.39 -7.53 2.50
N ALA A 31 3.84 -6.32 2.64
CA ALA A 31 4.41 -5.27 3.47
C ALA A 31 3.30 -4.42 4.11
N TRP A 32 3.68 -3.53 5.03
CA TRP A 32 2.77 -2.58 5.67
C TRP A 32 2.90 -1.19 5.06
N MET A 33 1.78 -0.46 5.01
CA MET A 33 1.72 0.93 4.55
C MET A 33 0.87 1.77 5.52
N ASN A 34 1.31 2.97 5.83
CA ASN A 34 0.49 4.01 6.47
C ASN A 34 -0.06 5.00 5.43
N ASP A 35 -0.89 5.96 5.86
CA ASP A 35 -1.46 7.00 4.99
C ASP A 35 -0.41 7.75 4.15
N ALA A 36 0.73 8.13 4.75
CA ALA A 36 1.80 8.84 4.04
C ALA A 36 2.43 8.00 2.91
N SER A 37 2.78 6.74 3.22
CA SER A 37 3.36 5.81 2.24
C SER A 37 2.40 5.50 1.07
N LEU A 38 1.09 5.43 1.32
CA LEU A 38 0.07 5.30 0.28
C LEU A 38 0.01 6.54 -0.61
N LYS A 39 0.04 7.74 -0.03
CA LYS A 39 0.06 9.00 -0.79
C LYS A 39 1.28 9.09 -1.69
N SER A 40 2.48 8.85 -1.15
CA SER A 40 3.71 8.86 -1.94
C SER A 40 3.71 7.79 -3.03
N THR A 41 3.10 6.62 -2.78
CA THR A 41 2.98 5.56 -3.80
C THR A 41 2.13 6.01 -4.98
N ILE A 42 0.98 6.64 -4.71
CA ILE A 42 0.09 7.16 -5.75
C ILE A 42 0.75 8.32 -6.52
N GLU A 43 1.43 9.23 -5.81
CA GLU A 43 2.04 10.42 -6.40
C GLU A 43 3.25 10.09 -7.27
N THR A 44 4.09 9.15 -6.83
CA THR A 44 5.34 8.81 -7.51
C THR A 44 5.23 7.66 -8.49
N GLY A 45 4.16 6.85 -8.40
CA GLY A 45 4.03 5.60 -9.16
C GLY A 45 5.04 4.52 -8.75
N LYS A 46 5.66 4.64 -7.57
CA LYS A 46 6.63 3.67 -7.01
C LYS A 46 6.14 3.21 -5.65
N THR A 47 6.34 1.95 -5.28
CA THR A 47 5.90 1.45 -3.97
C THR A 47 6.74 2.04 -2.83
N HIS A 48 6.08 2.65 -1.84
CA HIS A 48 6.67 3.09 -0.58
C HIS A 48 6.06 2.29 0.57
N PHE A 49 6.86 1.84 1.52
CA PHE A 49 6.38 1.05 2.67
C PHE A 49 6.66 1.77 3.98
N TRP A 50 6.01 1.31 5.05
CA TRP A 50 6.23 1.75 6.41
C TRP A 50 7.29 0.87 7.10
N SER A 51 8.21 1.51 7.84
CA SER A 51 9.22 0.85 8.69
C SER A 51 9.30 1.51 10.05
#